data_AF-A0A0M0KYP8-F1
#
_entry.id   AF-A0A0M0KYP8-F1
#
_cell.length_a   1.000
_cell.length_b   1.000
_cell.length_c   1.000
_cell.angle_alpha   90.00
_cell.angle_beta   90.00
_cell.angle_gamma   90.00
#
_symmetry.space_group_name_H-M   'P 1'
#
loop_
_entity.id
_entity.type
_entity.pdbx_description
1 polymer ?
#
loop_
_entity_poly.entity_id
_entity_poly.type
_entity_poly.pdbx_seq_one_letter_code
_entity_poly.pdbx_strand_id
1 'polypeptide(L)'
;MFCVFSMLTMNVITILGLNLGLLKVNTDYEAFLSLVLYRNFIIPLSFLFIINKYVNAGSKTKRLWVICLGEGVLVLEDLLAQYMNVLTYIKWSTWYSLGTIFLYMVGGIYLARWFERVEKKEA
;
A
#
# COMPACT_ATOMS: atom_id res chain seq x y z
N MET A 1 -10.57 8.49 -1.96
CA MET A 1 -9.30 7.78 -2.20
C MET A 1 -9.08 6.57 -1.26
N PHE A 2 -9.33 6.68 0.05
CA PHE A 2 -9.17 5.55 0.99
C PHE A 2 -9.86 4.26 0.53
N CYS A 3 -11.15 4.33 0.15
CA CYS A 3 -11.90 3.17 -0.33
C CYS A 3 -11.27 2.51 -1.56
N VAL A 4 -10.67 3.29 -2.46
CA VAL A 4 -10.00 2.77 -3.67
C VAL A 4 -8.74 2.00 -3.29
N PHE A 5 -7.90 2.54 -2.39
CA PHE A 5 -6.71 1.84 -1.92
C PHE A 5 -7.05 0.59 -1.10
N SER A 6 -8.09 0.65 -0.27
CA SER A 6 -8.57 -0.50 0.49
C SER A 6 -9.04 -1.62 -0.46
N MET A 7 -9.84 -1.30 -1.48
CA MET A 7 -10.27 -2.27 -2.49
C MET A 7 -9.10 -2.85 -3.31
N LEU A 8 -8.12 -2.03 -3.72
CA LEU A 8 -6.94 -2.51 -4.46
C LEU A 8 -6.08 -3.44 -3.61
N THR A 9 -5.77 -3.03 -2.38
CA THR A 9 -4.98 -3.81 -1.42
C THR A 9 -5.68 -5.13 -1.10
N MET A 10 -7.02 -5.11 -0.96
CA MET A 10 -7.81 -6.32 -0.83
C MET A 10 -7.71 -7.19 -2.09
N ASN A 11 -7.96 -6.67 -3.28
CA ASN A 11 -7.92 -7.52 -4.47
C ASN A 11 -6.55 -8.17 -4.71
N VAL A 12 -5.44 -7.45 -4.53
CA VAL A 12 -4.10 -8.03 -4.74
C VAL A 12 -3.76 -9.11 -3.73
N ILE A 13 -4.00 -8.90 -2.43
CA ILE A 13 -3.72 -9.94 -1.44
C ILE A 13 -4.64 -11.16 -1.64
N THR A 14 -5.88 -10.96 -2.09
CA THR A 14 -6.79 -12.08 -2.44
C THR A 14 -6.25 -12.88 -3.61
N ILE A 15 -5.81 -12.22 -4.68
CA ILE A 15 -5.25 -12.89 -5.85
C ILE A 15 -3.95 -13.62 -5.48
N LEU A 16 -3.05 -12.96 -4.76
CA LEU A 16 -1.77 -13.53 -4.36
C LEU A 16 -1.93 -14.69 -3.35
N GLY A 17 -2.88 -14.59 -2.43
CA GLY A 17 -3.15 -15.61 -1.41
C GLY A 17 -4.02 -16.77 -1.90
N LEU A 18 -5.24 -16.47 -2.34
CA LEU A 18 -6.25 -17.49 -2.64
C LEU A 18 -6.14 -18.06 -4.06
N ASN A 19 -5.81 -17.23 -5.06
CA ASN A 19 -5.77 -17.69 -6.46
C ASN A 19 -4.41 -18.23 -6.89
N LEU A 20 -3.31 -17.65 -6.38
CA LEU A 20 -1.95 -18.01 -6.78
C LEU A 20 -1.18 -18.82 -5.71
N GLY A 21 -1.68 -18.88 -4.47
CA GLY A 21 -1.03 -19.61 -3.37
C GLY A 21 0.37 -19.10 -3.03
N LEU A 22 0.68 -17.85 -3.36
CA LEU A 22 2.01 -17.24 -3.17
C LEU A 22 2.18 -16.72 -1.74
N LEU A 23 1.07 -16.49 -1.05
CA LEU A 23 0.98 -16.02 0.33
C LEU A 23 0.20 -17.03 1.18
N LYS A 24 0.73 -17.38 2.35
CA LYS A 24 -0.03 -18.13 3.36
C LYS A 24 -0.51 -17.15 4.42
N VAL A 25 -1.82 -17.17 4.68
CA VAL A 25 -2.43 -16.43 5.78
C VAL A 25 -2.49 -17.38 6.97
N ASN A 26 -1.99 -16.93 8.12
CA ASN A 26 -2.03 -17.73 9.34
C ASN A 26 -3.49 -17.85 9.83
N THR A 27 -3.88 -19.05 10.29
CA THR A 27 -5.27 -19.36 10.70
C THR A 27 -5.55 -19.03 12.16
N ASP A 28 -4.53 -18.60 12.89
CA ASP A 28 -4.68 -18.17 14.28
C ASP A 28 -5.53 -16.91 14.37
N TYR A 29 -6.47 -16.85 15.31
CA TYR A 29 -7.49 -15.80 15.37
C TYR A 29 -6.86 -14.40 15.54
N GLU A 30 -5.83 -14.29 16.38
CA GLU A 30 -5.11 -13.04 16.60
C GLU A 30 -4.33 -12.61 15.34
N ALA A 31 -3.66 -13.55 14.67
CA ALA A 31 -2.92 -13.29 13.44
C ALA A 31 -3.86 -12.89 12.28
N PHE A 32 -5.05 -13.49 12.21
CA PHE A 32 -6.08 -13.12 11.25
C PHE A 32 -6.60 -11.70 11.49
N LEU A 33 -6.86 -11.34 12.74
CA LEU A 33 -7.34 -10.00 13.09
C LEU A 33 -6.27 -8.93 12.82
N SER A 34 -5.00 -9.23 13.12
CA SER A 34 -3.85 -8.41 12.75
C SER A 34 -3.73 -8.26 11.23
N LEU A 35 -3.93 -9.32 10.46
CA LEU A 35 -3.92 -9.27 8.99
C LEU A 35 -5.04 -8.38 8.45
N VAL A 36 -6.26 -8.50 8.98
CA VAL A 36 -7.41 -7.68 8.57
C VAL A 36 -7.16 -6.21 8.86
N LEU A 37 -6.66 -5.87 10.05
CA LEU A 37 -6.31 -4.49 10.41
C LEU A 37 -5.17 -3.94 9.55
N TYR A 38 -4.11 -4.74 9.35
CA TYR A 38 -2.97 -4.36 8.55
C TYR A 38 -3.37 -4.08 7.09
N ARG A 39 -4.14 -5.00 6.49
CA ARG A 39 -4.57 -4.95 5.09
C ARG A 39 -5.62 -3.88 4.80
N ASN A 40 -6.61 -3.72 5.67
CA ASN A 40 -7.76 -2.86 5.39
C ASN A 40 -7.62 -1.45 5.96
N PHE A 41 -6.77 -1.27 6.97
CA PHE A 41 -6.57 0.01 7.64
C PHE A 41 -5.16 0.54 7.49
N ILE A 42 -4.15 -0.18 7.98
CA ILE A 42 -2.77 0.36 8.06
C ILE A 42 -2.23 0.68 6.67
N ILE A 43 -2.19 -0.29 5.75
CA ILE A 43 -1.66 -0.08 4.39
C ILE A 43 -2.39 1.06 3.66
N PRO A 44 -3.74 1.06 3.54
CA PRO A 44 -4.43 2.13 2.81
C PRO A 44 -4.24 3.52 3.43
N LEU A 45 -4.11 3.60 4.75
CA LEU A 45 -3.95 4.85 5.49
C LEU A 45 -2.52 5.40 5.34
N SER A 46 -1.51 4.53 5.42
CA SER A 46 -0.11 4.86 5.12
C SER A 46 0.05 5.38 3.69
N PHE A 47 -0.53 4.69 2.71
CA PHE A 47 -0.55 5.16 1.31
C PHE A 47 -1.21 6.54 1.16
N LEU A 48 -2.38 6.74 1.78
CA LEU A 48 -3.10 8.00 1.68
C LEU A 48 -2.30 9.15 2.31
N PHE A 49 -1.67 8.92 3.45
CA PHE A 49 -0.83 9.90 4.12
C PHE A 49 0.37 10.30 3.25
N ILE A 50 1.07 9.33 2.66
CA ILE A 50 2.22 9.57 1.77
C ILE A 50 1.78 10.38 0.54
N ILE A 51 0.68 9.99 -0.11
CA ILE A 51 0.17 10.67 -1.30
C ILE A 51 -0.25 12.10 -0.96
N ASN A 52 -0.93 12.32 0.16
CA ASN A 52 -1.31 13.65 0.61
C ASN A 52 -0.08 14.54 0.85
N LYS A 53 0.95 14.03 1.54
CA LYS A 53 2.22 14.74 1.74
C LYS A 53 2.93 15.03 0.41
N TYR A 54 2.85 14.12 -0.56
CA TYR A 54 3.44 14.29 -1.88
C TYR A 54 2.75 15.41 -2.67
N VAL A 55 1.42 15.42 -2.70
CA VAL A 55 0.63 16.43 -3.41
C VAL A 55 0.88 17.81 -2.83
N ASN A 56 0.88 17.92 -1.50
CA ASN A 56 1.14 19.16 -0.76
C ASN A 56 2.62 19.58 -0.69
N ALA A 57 3.54 18.75 -1.20
CA ALA A 57 4.94 19.12 -1.26
C ALA A 57 5.16 20.20 -2.34
N GLY A 58 5.45 21.42 -1.91
CA GLY A 58 5.64 22.58 -2.77
C GLY A 58 6.92 22.58 -3.62
N SER A 59 7.88 21.67 -3.39
CA SER A 59 9.11 21.56 -4.18
C SER A 59 9.37 20.14 -4.70
N LYS A 60 10.03 20.04 -5.86
CA LYS A 60 10.39 18.74 -6.48
C LYS A 60 11.29 17.91 -5.57
N THR A 61 12.23 18.53 -4.86
CA THR A 61 13.12 17.84 -3.91
C THR A 61 12.32 17.28 -2.72
N LYS A 62 11.37 18.03 -2.16
CA LYS A 62 10.50 17.53 -1.09
C LYS A 62 9.63 16.36 -1.56
N ARG A 63 9.11 16.42 -2.79
CA ARG A 63 8.36 15.33 -3.41
C ARG A 63 9.17 14.05 -3.53
N LEU A 64 10.42 14.17 -3.96
CA LEU A 64 11.34 13.03 -4.06
C LEU A 64 11.60 12.41 -2.69
N TRP A 65 11.88 13.24 -1.68
CA TRP A 65 12.05 12.78 -0.30
C TRP A 65 10.79 12.10 0.26
N VAL A 66 9.60 12.62 -0.01
CA VAL A 66 8.35 11.99 0.43
C VAL A 66 8.15 10.62 -0.21
N ILE A 67 8.49 10.46 -1.50
CA ILE A 67 8.45 9.15 -2.17
C ILE A 67 9.47 8.21 -1.53
N CYS A 68 10.74 8.62 -1.41
CA CYS A 68 11.79 7.76 -0.85
C CYS A 68 11.49 7.32 0.58
N LEU A 69 11.03 8.24 1.44
CA LEU A 69 10.64 7.93 2.82
C LEU A 69 9.36 7.09 2.85
N GLY A 70 8.38 7.40 2.01
CA GLY A 70 7.12 6.65 1.93
C GLY A 70 7.33 5.20 1.50
N GLU A 71 8.15 4.96 0.47
CA GLU A 71 8.56 3.62 0.05
C GLU A 71 9.27 2.89 1.21
N GLY A 72 10.22 3.56 1.88
CA GLY A 72 10.91 2.99 3.04
C GLY A 72 9.95 2.56 4.15
N VAL A 73 8.95 3.39 4.47
CA VAL A 73 7.92 3.07 5.49
C VAL A 73 7.08 1.87 5.06
N LEU A 74 6.61 1.83 3.82
CA LEU A 74 5.78 0.71 3.33
C LEU A 74 6.55 -0.61 3.27
N VAL A 75 7.84 -0.57 2.94
CA VAL A 75 8.72 -1.75 2.97
C VAL A 75 8.97 -2.22 4.40
N LEU A 76 9.19 -1.29 5.33
CA LEU A 76 9.33 -1.61 6.75
C LEU A 76 8.05 -2.25 7.31
N GLU A 77 6.88 -1.71 6.95
CA GLU A 77 5.59 -2.30 7.29
C GLU A 77 5.46 -3.72 6.75
N ASP A 78 5.85 -3.97 5.50
CA ASP A 78 5.80 -5.30 4.88
C ASP A 78 6.74 -6.30 5.57
N LEU A 79 7.95 -5.88 5.93
CA LEU A 79 8.91 -6.72 6.66
C LEU A 79 8.44 -7.00 8.09
N LEU A 80 7.81 -6.02 8.76
CA LEU A 80 7.21 -6.21 10.08
C LEU A 80 6.05 -7.20 10.02
N ALA A 81 5.19 -7.11 9.00
CA ALA A 81 4.11 -8.06 8.77
C ALA A 81 4.62 -9.49 8.55
N GLN A 82 5.76 -9.65 7.86
CA GLN A 82 6.43 -10.94 7.72
C GLN A 82 7.00 -11.44 9.05
N TYR A 83 7.71 -10.59 9.79
CA TYR A 83 8.30 -10.95 11.07
C TYR A 83 7.26 -11.39 12.10
N MET A 84 6.10 -10.72 12.14
CA MET A 84 5.00 -11.09 13.02
C MET A 84 4.17 -12.29 12.53
N ASN A 85 4.60 -12.97 11.44
CA ASN A 85 3.86 -14.07 10.80
C ASN A 85 2.41 -13.72 10.41
N VAL A 86 2.14 -12.43 10.18
CA VAL A 86 0.86 -11.95 9.67
C VAL A 86 0.76 -12.30 8.18
N LEU A 87 1.88 -12.16 7.44
CA LEU A 87 2.01 -12.54 6.03
C LEU A 87 3.24 -13.42 5.83
N THR A 88 3.07 -14.64 5.33
CA THR A 88 4.22 -15.50 4.99
C THR A 88 4.35 -15.66 3.48
N TYR A 89 5.50 -15.26 2.94
CA TYR A 89 5.84 -15.44 1.53
C TYR A 89 6.29 -16.86 1.27
N ILE A 90 5.56 -17.60 0.42
CA ILE A 90 5.92 -18.98 0.05
C ILE A 90 6.84 -18.99 -1.18
N LYS A 91 6.46 -18.23 -2.22
CA LYS A 91 7.22 -18.11 -3.49
C LYS A 91 7.42 -16.65 -3.93
N TRP A 92 7.02 -15.71 -3.09
CA TRP A 92 7.07 -14.28 -3.39
C TRP A 92 8.38 -13.69 -2.88
N SER A 93 9.03 -12.85 -3.70
CA SER A 93 10.26 -12.15 -3.32
C SER A 93 9.93 -10.74 -2.84
N THR A 94 10.65 -10.26 -1.82
CA THR A 94 10.58 -8.88 -1.34
C THR A 94 10.84 -7.86 -2.46
N TRP A 95 11.62 -8.21 -3.48
CA TRP A 95 11.82 -7.37 -4.67
C TRP A 95 10.55 -7.16 -5.50
N TYR A 96 9.68 -8.19 -5.57
CA TYR A 96 8.38 -8.04 -6.21
C TYR A 96 7.43 -7.21 -5.35
N SER A 97 7.49 -7.31 -4.02
CA SER A 97 6.72 -6.43 -3.13
C SER A 97 7.12 -4.96 -3.33
N LEU A 98 8.42 -4.66 -3.38
CA LEU A 98 8.94 -3.33 -3.71
C LEU A 98 8.38 -2.80 -5.03
N GLY A 99 8.45 -3.59 -6.11
CA GLY A 99 7.90 -3.18 -7.40
C GLY A 99 6.39 -2.94 -7.36
N THR A 100 5.65 -3.75 -6.60
CA THR A 100 4.19 -3.62 -6.46
C THR A 100 3.81 -2.38 -5.66
N ILE A 101 4.53 -2.10 -4.57
CA ILE A 101 4.38 -0.89 -3.75
C ILE A 101 4.64 0.35 -4.59
N PHE A 102 5.73 0.36 -5.37
CA PHE A 102 6.07 1.46 -6.27
C PHE A 102 4.98 1.71 -7.32
N LEU A 103 4.48 0.66 -7.97
CA LEU A 103 3.38 0.78 -8.94
C LEU A 103 2.12 1.35 -8.29
N TYR A 104 1.78 0.92 -7.07
CA TYR A 104 0.66 1.47 -6.33
C TYR A 104 0.86 2.93 -5.96
N MET A 105 2.07 3.33 -5.59
CA MET A 105 2.37 4.71 -5.27
C MET A 105 2.22 5.61 -6.50
N VAL A 106 2.76 5.20 -7.65
CA VAL A 106 2.62 5.93 -8.92
C VAL A 106 1.15 6.02 -9.34
N GLY A 107 0.42 4.91 -9.31
CA GLY A 107 -1.00 4.88 -9.63
C GLY A 107 -1.84 5.75 -8.70
N GLY A 108 -1.51 5.75 -7.41
CA GLY A 108 -2.15 6.58 -6.40
C GLY A 108 -1.91 8.07 -6.58
N ILE A 109 -0.69 8.48 -6.91
CA ILE A 109 -0.35 9.86 -7.25
C ILE A 109 -1.11 10.31 -8.50
N TYR A 110 -1.20 9.44 -9.51
CA TYR A 110 -1.95 9.74 -10.74
C TYR A 110 -3.44 9.96 -10.45
N LEU A 111 -4.05 9.07 -9.67
CA LEU A 111 -5.43 9.19 -9.21
C LEU A 111 -5.65 10.48 -8.41
N ALA A 112 -4.77 10.80 -7.47
CA ALA A 112 -4.89 12.02 -6.67
C ALA A 112 -4.90 13.29 -7.54
N ARG A 113 -3.96 13.38 -8.49
CA ARG A 113 -3.93 14.49 -9.45
C ARG A 113 -5.14 14.52 -10.38
N TRP A 114 -5.68 13.35 -10.74
CA TRP A 114 -6.90 13.27 -11.53
C TRP A 114 -8.10 13.82 -10.75
N PHE A 115 -8.26 13.44 -9.48
CA PHE A 115 -9.29 14.01 -8.60
C PHE A 115 -9.17 15.53 -8.46
N GLU A 116 -7.97 16.07 -8.21
CA GLU A 116 -7.77 17.53 -8.14
C GLU A 116 -8.17 18.25 -9.44
N ARG A 117 -7.97 17.62 -10.60
CA ARG A 117 -8.36 18.20 -11.89
C ARG A 117 -9.86 18.17 -12.11
N VAL A 118 -10.54 17.13 -11.65
CA VAL A 118 -12.00 17.03 -11.75
C VAL A 118 -12.65 18.06 -10.83
N GLU A 119 -12.20 18.15 -9.58
CA GLU A 119 -12.69 19.12 -8.60
C GLU A 119 -12.53 20.57 -9.10
N LYS A 120 -11.39 20.91 -9.71
CA LYS A 120 -11.16 22.24 -10.32
C LYS A 120 -11.96 22.52 -11.59
N LYS A 121 -12.57 21.51 -12.22
CA LYS A 121 -13.45 21.70 -13.38
C LYS A 121 -14.92 21.88 -12.98
N GLU A 122 -15.27 21.47 -11.76
CA GLU A 122 -16.62 21.59 -11.21
C GLU A 122 -16.82 22.86 -10.37
N ALA A 123 -15.72 23.53 -9.96
CA ALA A 123 -15.70 24.83 -9.28
C ALA A 123 -15.53 26.00 -10.26
#